data_AF-A0A1M7A7X3-F1
#
_entry.id   AF-A0A1M7A7X3-F1
#
_cell.length_a   1.000
_cell.length_b   1.000
_cell.length_c   1.000
_cell.angle_alpha   90.00
_cell.angle_beta   90.00
_cell.angle_gamma   90.00
#
_symmetry.space_group_name_H-M   'P 1'
#
loop_
_entity.id
_entity.type
_entity.pdbx_description
1 polymer ?
#
loop_
_entity_poly.entity_id
_entity_poly.type
_entity_poly.pdbx_seq_one_letter_code
_entity_poly.pdbx_strand_id
1 'polypeptide(L)' 'MCPEELAAFAASLAIAIAKGKTTDELDLIAVLLSQISSTLATISIQKSNLEPDSSKEEKSAVVAENE' A
#
# COMPACT_ATOMS: atom_id res chain seq x y z
N MET A 1 9.32 11.79 1.05
CA MET A 1 9.72 11.69 -0.37
C MET A 1 8.77 12.55 -1.16
N CYS A 2 9.30 13.54 -1.87
CA CYS A 2 8.50 14.39 -2.75
C CYS A 2 8.11 13.63 -4.04
N PRO A 3 7.05 14.02 -4.76
CA PRO A 3 6.63 13.37 -6.01
C PRO A 3 7.78 13.22 -7.03
N GLU A 4 8.66 14.22 -7.11
CA GLU A 4 9.81 14.24 -8.01
C GLU A 4 10.87 13.20 -7.63
N GLU A 5 11.15 13.05 -6.33
CA GLU A 5 12.08 12.04 -5.81
C GLU A 5 11.53 10.63 -6.03
N LEU A 6 10.22 10.44 -5.85
CA LEU A 6 9.54 9.17 -6.12
C LEU A 6 9.62 8.81 -7.60
N ALA A 7 9.38 9.78 -8.49
CA ALA A 7 9.47 9.59 -9.93
C ALA A 7 10.90 9.23 -10.36
N ALA A 8 11.90 9.95 -9.84
CA ALA A 8 13.31 9.66 -10.11
C ALA A 8 13.71 8.25 -9.62
N PHE A 9 13.27 7.86 -8.42
CA PHE A 9 13.48 6.53 -7.87
C PHE A 9 12.83 5.45 -8.74
N ALA A 10 11.54 5.60 -9.09
CA ALA A 10 10.81 4.65 -9.92
C ALA A 10 11.48 4.47 -11.30
N ALA A 11 11.92 5.56 -11.92
CA ALA A 11 12.65 5.52 -13.18
C ALA A 11 13.98 4.77 -13.05
N SER A 12 14.76 5.06 -12.00
CA SER A 12 16.04 4.39 -11.76
C SER A 12 15.87 2.88 -11.52
N LEU A 13 14.82 2.49 -10.80
CA LEU A 13 14.49 1.09 -10.54
C LEU A 13 14.05 0.37 -11.82
N ALA A 14 13.20 1.01 -12.63
CA ALA A 14 12.76 0.45 -13.90
C ALA A 14 13.95 0.20 -14.85
N ILE A 15 14.89 1.13 -14.94
CA ILE A 15 16.12 0.98 -15.73
C ILE A 15 16.96 -0.19 -15.21
N ALA A 16 17.15 -0.29 -13.90
CA ALA A 16 17.92 -1.37 -13.28
C ALA A 16 17.28 -2.75 -13.53
N ILE A 17 15.95 -2.84 -13.45
CA ILE A 17 15.20 -4.07 -13.71
C ILE A 17 15.26 -4.46 -15.19
N ALA A 18 15.11 -3.51 -16.11
CA ALA A 18 15.07 -3.80 -17.55
C ALA A 18 16.44 -4.17 -18.13
N LYS A 19 17.54 -3.81 -17.45
CA LYS A 19 18.90 -4.02 -17.97
C LYS A 19 19.23 -5.50 -18.15
N GLY A 20 19.46 -5.91 -19.39
CA GLY A 20 19.86 -7.29 -19.73
C GLY A 20 18.72 -8.30 -19.57
N LYS A 21 17.47 -7.84 -19.65
CA LYS A 21 16.26 -8.69 -19.68
C LYS A 21 15.66 -8.67 -21.07
N THR A 22 15.12 -9.79 -21.50
CA THR A 22 14.26 -9.85 -22.69
C THR A 22 12.87 -9.29 -22.38
N THR A 23 12.09 -9.03 -23.42
CA THR A 23 10.70 -8.59 -23.26
C THR A 23 9.87 -9.61 -22.48
N ASP A 24 10.04 -10.91 -22.74
CA ASP A 24 9.31 -11.97 -22.05
C ASP A 24 9.66 -12.04 -20.56
N GLU A 25 10.95 -11.87 -20.21
CA GLU A 25 11.38 -11.79 -18.81
C GLU A 25 10.80 -10.56 -18.12
N LEU A 26 10.71 -9.44 -18.83
CA LEU A 26 10.15 -8.20 -18.29
C LEU A 26 8.63 -8.31 -18.07
N ASP A 27 7.92 -9.00 -18.96
CA ASP A 27 6.49 -9.27 -18.84
C ASP A 27 6.19 -10.19 -17.64
N LEU A 28 7.01 -11.23 -17.44
CA LEU A 28 6.94 -12.06 -16.24
C LEU A 28 7.17 -11.24 -14.95
N ILE A 29 8.16 -10.34 -14.95
CA ILE A 29 8.42 -9.45 -13.81
C ILE A 29 7.23 -8.53 -13.55
N ALA A 30 6.61 -7.98 -14.60
CA ALA A 30 5.42 -7.13 -14.47
C ALA A 30 4.23 -7.89 -13.86
N VAL A 31 4.00 -9.15 -14.27
CA VAL A 31 2.98 -10.02 -13.69
C VAL A 31 3.25 -10.28 -12.20
N LEU A 32 4.48 -10.63 -11.84
CA LEU A 32 4.86 -10.89 -10.44
C LEU A 32 4.66 -9.65 -9.56
N LEU A 33 5.13 -8.48 -10.01
CA LEU A 33 4.95 -7.22 -9.27
C LEU A 33 3.46 -6.87 -9.10
N SER A 34 2.64 -7.13 -10.11
CA SER A 34 1.19 -6.89 -10.04
C SER A 34 0.50 -7.80 -9.01
N GLN A 35 0.91 -9.08 -8.94
CA GLN A 35 0.40 -10.02 -7.95
C GLN A 35 0.80 -9.63 -6.52
N ILE A 36 2.07 -9.22 -6.33
CA ILE A 36 2.56 -8.72 -5.04
C ILE A 36 1.79 -7.47 -4.62
N SER A 37 1.62 -6.51 -5.53
CA SER A 37 0.86 -5.27 -5.27
C SER A 37 -0.59 -5.57 -4.86
N SER A 38 -1.27 -6.47 -5.57
CA SER A 38 -2.64 -6.89 -5.27
C SER A 38 -2.74 -7.56 -3.88
N THR A 39 -1.75 -8.38 -3.54
CA THR A 39 -1.67 -9.04 -2.22
C THR A 39 -1.47 -8.02 -1.11
N LEU A 40 -0.56 -7.07 -1.28
CA LEU A 40 -0.31 -5.99 -0.32
C LEU A 40 -1.54 -5.08 -0.14
N ALA A 41 -2.23 -4.73 -1.23
CA ALA A 41 -3.47 -3.96 -1.16
C ALA A 41 -4.55 -4.71 -0.35
N THR A 42 -4.69 -6.01 -0.58
CA THR A 42 -5.61 -6.87 0.18
C THR A 42 -5.26 -6.87 1.67
N ILE A 43 -3.98 -7.07 2.02
CA ILE A 43 -3.51 -7.02 3.42
C ILE A 43 -3.76 -5.64 4.03
N SER A 44 -3.52 -4.55 3.29
CA SER A 44 -3.72 -3.19 3.78
C SER A 44 -5.19 -2.90 4.09
N ILE A 45 -6.12 -3.36 3.24
CA ILE A 45 -7.56 -3.26 3.48
C ILE A 45 -7.94 -4.08 4.71
N GLN A 46 -7.46 -5.33 4.79
CA GLN A 46 -7.73 -6.19 5.96
C GLN A 46 -7.20 -5.57 7.25
N LYS A 47 -6.00 -5.00 7.24
CA LYS A 47 -5.44 -4.30 8.38
C LYS A 47 -6.29 -3.10 8.78
N SER A 48 -6.67 -2.25 7.82
CA SER A 48 -7.53 -1.09 8.07
C SER A 48 -8.90 -1.45 8.62
N ASN A 49 -9.44 -2.63 8.27
CA ASN A 49 -10.73 -3.12 8.78
C ASN A 49 -10.62 -3.77 10.17
N LEU A 50 -9.43 -4.16 10.60
CA LEU A 50 -9.16 -4.79 11.90
C LEU A 50 -8.62 -3.80 12.94
N GLU A 51 -8.07 -2.66 12.53
CA GLU A 51 -7.67 -1.60 13.44
C GLU A 51 -8.93 -1.04 14.12
N PRO A 52 -9.04 -1.10 15.46
CA PRO A 52 -10.18 -0.53 16.16
C PRO A 52 -10.21 0.98 15.90
N ASP A 53 -11.39 1.46 15.52
CA ASP A 53 -11.65 2.86 15.27
C ASP A 53 -11.44 3.64 16.57
N SER A 54 -10.23 4.20 16.76
CA SER A 54 -9.83 4.96 17.94
C SER A 54 -10.65 6.25 18.11
N SER A 55 -11.51 6.58 17.15
CA SER A 55 -12.46 7.69 17.21
C SER A 55 -13.78 7.37 17.93
N LYS A 56 -13.98 6.12 18.42
CA LYS A 56 -15.23 5.72 19.12
C LYS A 56 -15.20 5.83 20.65
N GLU A 57 -14.07 6.15 21.28
CA GLU A 57 -14.00 6.24 22.75
C GLU A 57 -14.65 7.50 23.35
N GLU A 58 -14.90 8.56 22.57
CA GLU A 58 -15.27 9.86 23.17
C GLU A 58 -16.79 10.14 23.29
N LYS A 59 -17.67 9.26 22.78
CA LYS A 59 -19.13 9.53 22.79
C LYS A 59 -19.97 8.70 23.76
N SER A 60 -19.38 7.75 24.47
CA SER A 60 -20.14 6.86 25.38
C SER A 60 -20.09 7.25 26.86
N ALA A 61 -19.33 8.27 27.26
CA ALA A 61 -19.15 8.64 28.66
C ALA A 61 -20.06 9.79 29.16
N VAL A 62 -20.78 10.51 28.28
CA VAL A 62 -21.50 11.74 28.67
C VAL A 62 -23.00 11.53 29.00
N VAL A 63 -23.56 10.33 28.83
CA VAL A 63 -25.03 10.12 28.97
C VAL A 63 -25.43 9.43 30.29
N ALA A 64 -24.49 9.08 31.17
CA ALA A 64 -24.78 8.30 32.39
C ALA A 64 -24.87 9.10 33.71
N GLU A 65 -24.81 10.43 33.67
CA GLU A 65 -24.88 11.28 34.88
C GLU A 65 -26.05 12.26 34.79
N ASN A 66 -27.30 11.78 34.83
CA ASN A 66 -28.47 12.55 35.28
C ASN A 66 -29.68 11.60 35.40
N GLU A 67 -29.76 10.85 36.49
CA GLU A 67 -31.02 10.31 37.02
C GLU A 67 -31.10 10.62 38.53
#